data_AF-A0A538GDB6-F1
#
_entry.id   AF-A0A538GDB6-F1
#
_cell.length_a   1.000
_cell.length_b   1.000
_cell.length_c   1.000
_cell.angle_alpha   90.00
_cell.angle_beta   90.00
_cell.angle_gamma   90.00
#
_symmetry.space_group_name_H-M   'P 1'
#
loop_
_entity.id
_entity.type
_entity.pdbx_description
1 polymer ?
#
loop_
_entity_poly.entity_id
_entity_poly.type
_entity_poly.pdbx_seq_one_letter_code
_entity_poly.pdbx_strand_id
1 'polypeptide(L)'
;MRTIWNGSISFGLVNIPVGLALATQRQDVSFRTLHRECGTPIKQKRWCPVHERDVEPDELVKGWEFAKGQYVLVEEADLEAVALTRSQSIAILRFVRLEDVDPVFFDRTYYLAPADADAQRKPYVLLLRAMEDSGMAAV
;
A
#
# COMPACT_ATOMS: atom_id res chain seq x y z
N MET A 1 3.04 10.55 -13.26
CA MET A 1 2.44 9.50 -12.39
C MET A 1 2.83 9.82 -10.96
N ARG A 2 1.89 9.74 -10.00
CA ARG A 2 2.21 9.94 -8.59
C ARG A 2 2.66 8.61 -8.01
N THR A 3 3.91 8.56 -7.55
CA THR A 3 4.47 7.40 -6.87
C THR A 3 3.76 7.21 -5.53
N ILE A 4 3.32 5.99 -5.24
CA ILE A 4 2.66 5.62 -3.98
C ILE A 4 3.66 5.07 -2.96
N TRP A 5 4.81 4.57 -3.42
CA TRP A 5 5.85 4.01 -2.59
C TRP A 5 7.22 4.22 -3.22
N ASN A 6 8.20 4.62 -2.41
CA ASN A 6 9.59 4.73 -2.82
C ASN A 6 10.40 3.67 -2.08
N GLY A 7 11.37 3.09 -2.78
CA GLY A 7 12.27 2.11 -2.20
C GLY A 7 13.34 1.72 -3.19
N SER A 8 13.82 0.49 -3.12
CA SER A 8 14.87 0.03 -4.03
C SER A 8 14.74 -1.43 -4.44
N ILE A 9 15.22 -1.75 -5.63
CA ILE A 9 15.41 -3.13 -6.10
C ILE A 9 16.82 -3.55 -5.70
N SER A 10 16.94 -4.68 -5.00
CA SER A 10 18.22 -5.22 -4.55
C SER A 10 18.45 -6.63 -5.07
N PHE A 11 19.64 -6.91 -5.61
CA PHE A 11 20.07 -8.25 -5.98
C PHE A 11 21.59 -8.37 -5.89
N GLY A 12 22.07 -9.32 -5.10
CA GLY A 12 23.50 -9.42 -4.77
C GLY A 12 24.02 -8.11 -4.17
N LEU A 13 24.94 -7.44 -4.88
CA LEU A 13 25.55 -6.15 -4.49
C LEU A 13 24.92 -4.94 -5.18
N VAL A 14 23.95 -5.16 -6.07
CA VAL A 14 23.32 -4.09 -6.84
C VAL A 14 22.10 -3.58 -6.08
N ASN A 15 22.01 -2.25 -5.95
CA ASN A 15 20.89 -1.56 -5.34
C ASN A 15 20.42 -0.42 -6.25
N ILE A 16 19.19 -0.50 -6.74
CA ILE A 16 18.63 0.44 -7.73
C ILE A 16 17.40 1.10 -7.11
N PRO A 17 17.44 2.40 -6.77
CA PRO A 17 16.27 3.06 -6.21
C PRO A 17 15.17 3.26 -7.24
N VAL A 18 13.94 2.99 -6.82
CA VAL A 18 12.75 2.95 -7.67
C VAL A 18 11.54 3.54 -6.95
N GLY A 19 10.59 4.02 -7.75
CA GLY A 19 9.25 4.36 -7.33
C GLY A 19 8.24 3.35 -7.87
N LEU A 20 7.27 2.97 -7.03
CA LEU A 20 6.08 2.22 -7.42
C LEU A 20 4.89 3.15 -7.62
N ALA A 21 4.20 2.99 -8.74
CA ALA A 21 2.93 3.64 -9.03
C ALA A 21 1.87 2.58 -9.37
N LEU A 22 0.61 2.81 -8.99
CA LEU A 22 -0.49 1.91 -9.36
C LEU A 22 -0.66 1.92 -10.88
N ALA A 23 -0.72 0.73 -11.49
CA ALA A 23 -1.00 0.59 -12.92
C ALA A 23 -2.47 0.89 -13.27
N THR A 24 -3.36 0.76 -12.28
CA THR A 24 -4.79 1.01 -12.40
C THR A 24 -5.22 2.13 -11.46
N GLN A 25 -5.85 3.17 -11.99
CA GLN A 25 -6.59 4.14 -11.17
C GLN A 25 -8.07 3.77 -11.18
N ARG A 26 -8.61 3.34 -10.05
CA ARG A 26 -10.06 3.36 -9.84
C ARG A 26 -10.48 4.82 -9.70
N GLN A 27 -11.22 5.33 -10.68
CA GLN A 27 -11.97 6.57 -10.53
C GLN A 27 -13.32 6.23 -9.89
N ASP A 28 -13.32 6.00 -8.59
CA ASP A 28 -14.58 5.86 -7.86
C ASP A 28 -15.17 7.27 -7.62
N VAL A 29 -16.42 7.48 -8.03
CA VAL A 29 -17.14 8.73 -7.76
C VAL A 29 -17.51 8.74 -6.29
N SER A 30 -16.92 9.67 -5.52
CA SER A 30 -17.25 9.83 -4.10
C SER A 30 -18.50 10.69 -3.92
N PHE A 31 -19.49 10.19 -3.20
CA PHE A 31 -20.67 10.96 -2.80
C PHE A 31 -20.52 11.47 -1.37
N ARG A 32 -20.98 12.70 -1.11
CA ARG A 32 -21.13 13.25 0.24
C ARG A 32 -22.58 13.15 0.68
N THR A 33 -22.80 12.80 1.94
CA THR A 33 -24.14 12.82 2.54
C THR A 33 -24.57 14.26 2.79
N LEU A 34 -25.62 14.70 2.10
CA LEU A 34 -26.16 16.06 2.22
C LEU A 34 -27.50 16.03 2.95
N HIS A 35 -27.80 17.10 3.70
CA HIS A 35 -29.14 17.35 4.22
C HIS A 35 -30.11 17.54 3.04
N ARG A 36 -31.20 16.77 3.02
CA ARG A 36 -32.15 16.77 1.89
C ARG A 36 -32.75 18.15 1.61
N GLU A 37 -33.03 18.93 2.64
CA GLU A 37 -33.75 20.21 2.50
C GLU A 37 -32.82 21.38 2.14
N CYS A 38 -31.66 21.48 2.78
CA CYS A 38 -30.75 22.63 2.60
C CYS A 38 -29.47 22.31 1.81
N GLY A 39 -29.28 21.06 1.36
CA GLY A 39 -28.11 20.62 0.59
C GLY A 39 -26.78 20.69 1.36
N THR A 40 -26.81 20.95 2.67
CA THR A 40 -25.59 21.13 3.46
C THR A 40 -24.96 19.78 3.80
N PRO A 41 -23.62 19.61 3.66
CA PRO A 41 -22.94 18.39 4.07
C PRO A 41 -23.16 18.08 5.57
N ILE A 42 -23.58 16.87 5.89
CA ILE A 42 -23.81 16.45 7.28
C ILE A 42 -22.49 16.10 7.96
N LYS A 43 -22.28 16.64 9.16
CA LYS A 43 -21.20 16.23 10.07
C LYS A 43 -21.72 15.13 10.99
N GLN A 44 -21.05 13.97 11.02
CA GLN A 44 -21.37 12.90 11.95
C GLN A 44 -20.74 13.18 13.32
N LYS A 45 -21.52 12.99 14.39
CA LYS A 45 -21.04 12.94 15.77
C LYS A 45 -21.12 11.52 16.29
N ARG A 46 -20.20 11.16 17.18
CA ARG A 46 -20.15 9.84 17.83
C ARG A 46 -20.69 9.99 19.25
N TRP A 47 -21.64 9.14 19.62
CA TRP A 47 -22.34 9.18 20.91
C TRP A 47 -22.04 7.92 21.73
N CYS A 48 -21.69 8.08 23.00
CA CYS A 48 -21.52 6.96 23.92
C CYS A 48 -22.85 6.70 24.66
N PRO A 49 -23.48 5.51 24.50
CA PRO A 49 -24.74 5.20 25.18
C PRO A 49 -24.58 4.99 26.69
N VAL A 50 -23.38 4.73 27.19
CA VAL A 50 -23.11 4.50 28.62
C VAL A 50 -22.97 5.82 29.38
N HIS A 51 -22.30 6.80 28.79
CA HIS A 51 -22.05 8.11 29.41
C HIS A 51 -23.03 9.18 28.94
N GLU A 52 -23.96 8.81 28.06
CA GLU A 52 -24.98 9.70 27.48
C GLU A 52 -24.41 11.03 27.00
N ARG A 53 -23.31 10.97 26.25
CA ARG A 53 -22.66 12.16 25.69
C ARG A 53 -22.01 11.91 24.34
N ASP A 54 -21.83 13.00 23.61
CA ASP A 54 -20.91 13.06 22.47
C ASP A 54 -19.49 12.74 22.96
N VAL A 55 -18.78 11.90 22.21
CA VAL A 55 -17.38 11.54 22.48
C VAL A 55 -16.48 12.13 21.41
N GLU A 56 -15.37 12.70 21.86
CA GLU A 56 -14.37 13.29 20.99
C GLU A 56 -13.47 12.21 20.36
N PRO A 57 -12.78 12.51 19.24
CA PRO A 57 -11.94 11.55 18.53
C PRO A 57 -10.81 10.93 19.35
N ASP A 58 -10.28 11.65 20.33
CA ASP A 58 -9.21 11.24 21.25
C ASP A 58 -9.68 10.26 22.32
N GLU A 59 -10.98 10.25 22.65
CA GLU A 59 -11.59 9.30 23.58
C GLU A 59 -11.89 7.93 22.93
N LEU A 60 -11.57 7.77 21.65
CA LEU A 60 -11.95 6.62 20.85
C LEU A 60 -10.76 5.71 20.54
N VAL A 61 -10.91 4.46 20.94
CA VAL A 61 -9.93 3.39 20.78
C VAL A 61 -10.47 2.33 19.82
N LYS A 62 -9.56 1.62 19.15
CA LYS A 62 -9.93 0.49 18.30
C LYS A 62 -10.03 -0.76 19.18
N GLY A 63 -11.08 -1.55 18.98
CA GLY A 63 -11.26 -2.83 19.66
C GLY A 63 -11.42 -3.95 18.64
N TRP A 64 -10.78 -5.09 18.88
CA TRP A 64 -10.97 -6.32 18.10
C TRP A 64 -11.90 -7.27 18.87
N GLU A 65 -13.00 -7.68 18.24
CA GLU A 65 -13.94 -8.64 18.83
C GLU A 65 -13.39 -10.07 18.67
N PHE A 66 -12.97 -10.68 19.77
CA PHE A 66 -12.44 -12.06 19.77
C PHE A 66 -13.50 -13.09 20.19
N ALA A 67 -14.56 -12.63 20.85
CA ALA A 67 -15.75 -13.41 21.16
C ALA A 67 -16.93 -12.44 21.24
N LYS A 68 -18.16 -12.95 21.12
CA LYS A 68 -19.38 -12.14 21.04
C LYS A 68 -19.46 -11.16 22.22
N GLY A 69 -19.36 -9.86 21.94
CA GLY A 69 -19.40 -8.80 22.94
C GLY A 69 -18.16 -8.66 23.82
N GLN A 70 -17.07 -9.36 23.49
CA GLN A 70 -15.77 -9.25 24.18
C GLN A 70 -14.73 -8.66 23.22
N TYR A 71 -14.12 -7.55 23.62
CA TYR A 71 -13.21 -6.76 22.79
C TYR A 71 -11.83 -6.68 23.46
N VAL A 72 -10.78 -6.86 22.67
CA VAL A 72 -9.41 -6.50 23.05
C VAL A 72 -9.10 -5.14 22.46
N LEU A 73 -8.59 -4.22 23.28
CA LEU A 73 -8.12 -2.92 22.84
C LEU A 73 -6.87 -3.12 21.97
N VAL A 74 -6.85 -2.46 20.82
CA VAL A 74 -5.73 -2.49 19.88
C VAL A 74 -5.22 -1.06 19.76
N GLU A 75 -4.08 -0.78 20.39
CA GLU A 75 -3.41 0.50 20.26
C GLU A 75 -2.57 0.56 18.98
N GLU A 76 -2.22 1.76 18.52
CA GLU A 76 -1.31 1.89 17.39
C GLU A 76 0.07 1.27 17.69
N ALA A 77 0.54 1.37 18.94
CA ALA A 77 1.79 0.76 19.37
C ALA A 77 1.78 -0.79 19.24
N ASP A 78 0.65 -1.45 19.51
CA ASP A 78 0.52 -2.90 19.33
C ASP A 78 0.62 -3.29 17.85
N LEU A 79 -0.01 -2.48 16.98
CA LEU A 79 0.06 -2.67 15.53
C LEU A 79 1.47 -2.43 15.00
N GLU A 80 2.19 -1.44 15.51
CA GLU A 80 3.57 -1.16 15.15
C GLU A 80 4.53 -2.26 15.63
N ALA A 81 4.32 -2.80 16.84
CA ALA A 81 5.13 -3.88 17.38
C ALA A 81 4.98 -5.20 16.58
N VAL A 82 3.78 -5.44 16.02
CA VAL A 82 3.49 -6.61 15.17
C VAL A 82 3.83 -6.35 13.69
N ALA A 83 3.92 -5.09 13.27
CA ALA A 83 4.28 -4.76 11.91
C ALA A 83 5.70 -5.27 11.62
N LEU A 84 5.77 -6.38 10.88
CA LEU A 84 6.98 -6.81 10.17
C LEU A 84 7.60 -5.57 9.53
N THR A 85 8.85 -5.30 9.89
CA THR A 85 9.61 -4.14 9.39
C THR A 85 9.32 -3.99 7.90
N ARG A 86 8.59 -2.94 7.52
CA ARG A 86 8.25 -2.69 6.13
C ARG A 86 9.56 -2.49 5.38
N SER A 87 10.08 -3.54 4.77
CA SER A 87 11.30 -3.45 3.98
C SER A 87 11.02 -2.49 2.84
N GLN A 88 11.73 -1.37 2.81
CA GLN A 88 11.68 -0.42 1.69
C GLN A 88 12.46 -0.97 0.48
N SER A 89 12.69 -2.28 0.42
CA SER A 89 13.43 -2.95 -0.64
C SER A 89 12.65 -4.13 -1.20
N ILE A 90 12.72 -4.28 -2.52
CA ILE A 90 12.26 -5.41 -3.30
C ILE A 90 13.52 -6.22 -3.62
N ALA A 91 13.68 -7.37 -2.95
CA ALA A 91 14.82 -8.24 -3.20
C ALA A 91 14.49 -9.20 -4.35
N ILE A 92 15.28 -9.18 -5.42
CA ILE A 92 15.18 -10.21 -6.46
C ILE A 92 15.95 -11.43 -5.95
N LEU A 93 15.22 -12.53 -5.77
CA LEU A 93 15.76 -13.82 -5.38
C LEU A 93 16.28 -14.58 -6.60
N ARG A 94 15.57 -14.48 -7.74
CA ARG A 94 15.95 -15.16 -8.98
C ARG A 94 15.26 -14.57 -10.20
N PHE A 95 15.79 -14.93 -11.37
CA PHE A 95 15.16 -14.68 -12.66
C PHE A 95 14.57 -16.00 -13.18
N VAL A 96 13.31 -15.97 -13.60
CA VAL A 96 12.57 -17.11 -14.16
C VAL A 96 11.99 -16.70 -15.52
N ARG A 97 11.63 -17.64 -16.39
CA ARG A 97 10.92 -17.25 -17.61
C ARG A 97 9.53 -16.76 -17.25
N LEU A 98 9.06 -15.72 -17.90
CA LEU A 98 7.74 -15.14 -17.60
C LEU A 98 6.61 -16.17 -17.80
N GLU A 99 6.75 -17.06 -18.77
CA GLU A 99 5.80 -18.15 -19.06
C GLU A 99 5.68 -19.20 -17.94
N ASP A 100 6.71 -19.32 -17.08
CA ASP A 100 6.70 -20.26 -15.96
C ASP A 100 5.93 -19.71 -14.74
N VAL A 101 5.51 -18.43 -14.77
CA VAL A 101 4.78 -17.80 -13.67
C VAL A 101 3.28 -17.86 -13.94
N ASP A 102 2.57 -18.72 -13.19
CA ASP A 102 1.12 -18.85 -13.30
C ASP A 102 0.42 -17.52 -12.95
N PRO A 103 -0.46 -16.98 -13.81
CA PRO A 103 -1.20 -15.75 -13.55
C PRO A 103 -2.02 -15.75 -12.25
N VAL A 104 -2.34 -16.92 -11.68
CA VAL A 104 -3.01 -17.02 -10.36
C VAL A 104 -2.21 -16.36 -9.24
N PHE A 105 -0.90 -16.21 -9.40
CA PHE A 105 -0.04 -15.53 -8.43
C PHE A 105 -0.04 -14.00 -8.56
N PHE A 106 -0.74 -13.43 -9.55
CA PHE A 106 -0.86 -11.98 -9.74
C PHE A 106 -2.09 -11.44 -9.01
N ASP A 107 -1.89 -10.57 -8.02
CA ASP A 107 -2.98 -9.85 -7.32
C ASP A 107 -3.15 -8.43 -7.87
N ARG A 108 -2.18 -7.55 -7.57
CA ARG A 108 -2.19 -6.14 -8.00
C ARG A 108 -0.97 -5.82 -8.84
N THR A 109 -1.23 -5.20 -9.99
CA THR A 109 -0.18 -4.77 -10.91
C THR A 109 0.26 -3.34 -10.59
N TYR A 110 1.57 -3.14 -10.52
CA TYR A 110 2.20 -1.85 -10.28
C TYR A 110 3.19 -1.56 -11.40
N TYR A 111 3.34 -0.28 -11.74
CA TYR A 111 4.45 0.19 -12.54
C TYR A 111 5.62 0.56 -11.63
N LEU A 112 6.80 0.03 -11.99
CA LEU A 112 8.07 0.48 -11.44
C LEU A 112 8.67 1.55 -12.35
N ALA A 113 9.25 2.58 -11.74
CA ALA A 113 10.00 3.61 -12.44
C ALA A 113 11.30 3.88 -11.68
N PRO A 114 12.42 4.18 -12.36
CA PRO A 114 13.64 4.61 -11.70
C PRO A 114 13.40 5.92 -10.97
N ALA A 115 14.09 6.13 -9.84
CA ALA A 115 14.06 7.42 -9.15
C ALA A 115 14.60 8.56 -10.05
N ASP A 116 14.24 9.80 -9.71
CA ASP A 116 14.47 10.98 -10.57
C ASP A 116 15.94 11.29 -10.87
N ALA A 117 16.89 10.73 -10.12
CA ALA A 117 18.31 10.93 -10.35
C ALA A 117 18.77 10.19 -11.63
N ASP A 118 19.33 10.93 -12.60
CA ASP A 118 19.79 10.39 -13.88
C ASP A 118 20.82 9.26 -13.75
N ALA A 119 21.64 9.26 -12.69
CA ALA A 119 22.59 8.20 -12.41
C ALA A 119 21.92 6.83 -12.14
N GLN A 120 20.69 6.84 -11.63
CA GLN A 120 19.96 5.64 -11.21
C GLN A 120 19.07 5.08 -12.33
N ARG A 121 18.88 5.84 -13.41
CA ARG A 121 18.17 5.38 -14.62
C ARG A 121 18.96 4.33 -15.40
N LYS A 122 20.29 4.48 -15.52
CA LYS A 122 21.11 3.57 -16.35
C LYS A 122 21.06 2.11 -15.86
N PRO A 123 21.27 1.81 -14.56
CA PRO A 123 21.18 0.44 -14.06
C PRO A 123 19.77 -0.14 -14.21
N TYR A 124 18.73 0.67 -13.96
CA TYR A 124 17.34 0.25 -14.14
C TYR A 124 17.04 -0.15 -15.59
N VAL A 125 17.39 0.72 -16.55
CA VAL A 125 17.16 0.47 -17.98
C VAL A 125 17.96 -0.74 -18.46
N LEU A 126 19.19 -0.94 -17.97
CA LEU A 126 19.98 -2.11 -18.30
C LEU A 126 19.32 -3.40 -17.81
N LEU A 127 18.86 -3.43 -16.55
CA LEU A 127 18.15 -4.57 -15.98
C LEU A 127 16.86 -4.86 -16.77
N LEU A 128 16.06 -3.83 -17.07
CA LEU A 128 14.84 -3.96 -17.83
C LEU A 128 15.10 -4.57 -19.21
N ARG A 129 16.04 -4.01 -19.98
CA ARG A 129 16.37 -4.53 -21.32
C ARG A 129 16.90 -5.94 -21.28
N ALA A 130 17.78 -6.26 -20.32
CA ALA A 130 18.31 -7.61 -20.18
C ALA A 130 17.19 -8.63 -19.90
N MET A 131 16.20 -8.28 -19.08
CA MET A 131 15.04 -9.13 -18.82
C MET A 131 14.12 -9.26 -20.04
N GLU A 132 13.86 -8.16 -20.76
CA GLU A 132 13.07 -8.16 -22.00
C GLU A 132 13.71 -9.02 -23.08
N ASP A 133 15.01 -8.83 -23.35
CA ASP A 133 15.76 -9.56 -24.38
C ASP A 133 15.86 -11.05 -24.07
N SER A 134 15.88 -11.43 -22.79
CA SER A 134 15.96 -12.83 -22.34
C SER A 134 14.61 -13.49 -22.06
N GLY A 135 13.50 -12.74 -22.13
CA GLY A 135 12.16 -13.25 -21.80
C GLY A 135 11.99 -13.63 -20.31
N MET A 136 12.76 -12.99 -19.43
CA MET A 136 12.83 -13.32 -18.00
C MET A 136 12.03 -12.33 -17.15
N ALA A 137 11.53 -12.81 -16.02
CA ALA A 137 10.90 -12.06 -14.94
C ALA A 137 11.68 -12.23 -13.64
N ALA A 138 11.71 -11.18 -12.82
CA ALA A 138 12.34 -11.20 -11.50
C ALA A 138 11.32 -11.54 -10.41
N VAL A 139 11.68 -12.45 -9.51
CA VAL A 139 10.90 -12.86 -8.32
C VAL A 139 11.74 -12.67 -7.07
#